data_AF-A0AAX3YR15-F1
#
_entry.id   AF-A0AAX3YR15-F1
#
_cell.length_a   1.000
_cell.length_b   1.000
_cell.length_c   1.000
_cell.angle_alpha   90.00
_cell.angle_beta   90.00
_cell.angle_gamma   90.00
#
_symmetry.space_group_name_H-M   'P 1'
#
loop_
_entity.id
_entity.type
_entity.pdbx_description
1 polymer ?
#
loop_
_entity_poly.entity_id
_entity_poly.type
_entity_poly.pdbx_seq_one_letter_code
_entity_poly.pdbx_strand_id
1 'polypeptide(L)'
;MRESPVPDSVEVSGHGEAAGFHVDRIQALQPHNARTLDDRVQALRPHHDEAVPIAAEEVYQRYITHLTGSAGHIGSGHIDAIPLTPGQDGIGSVCPGE
;
A
#
# COMPACT_ATOMS: atom_id res chain seq x y z
N MET A 1 16.75 -7.52 8.92
CA MET A 1 15.31 -7.20 8.87
C MET A 1 14.64 -8.35 8.14
N ARG A 2 13.68 -9.06 8.74
CA ARG A 2 12.89 -10.04 8.00
C ARG A 2 11.78 -9.27 7.29
N GLU A 3 11.81 -9.21 5.97
CA GLU A 3 10.69 -8.63 5.22
C GLU A 3 9.51 -9.62 5.32
N SER A 4 8.39 -9.17 5.88
CA SER A 4 7.15 -9.93 5.84
C SER A 4 6.57 -9.81 4.42
N PRO A 5 6.16 -10.91 3.79
CA PRO A 5 5.55 -10.84 2.47
C PRO A 5 4.27 -10.00 2.53
N VAL A 6 3.99 -9.27 1.44
CA VAL A 6 2.70 -8.58 1.25
C VAL A 6 1.64 -9.64 1.03
N PRO A 7 0.55 -9.67 1.81
CA PRO A 7 -0.52 -10.65 1.64
C PRO A 7 -1.23 -10.44 0.30
N ASP A 8 -1.69 -11.52 -0.31
CA ASP A 8 -2.45 -11.42 -1.55
C ASP A 8 -3.89 -10.96 -1.30
N SER A 9 -4.61 -10.63 -2.38
CA SER A 9 -5.97 -10.12 -2.29
C SER A 9 -6.97 -11.13 -1.71
N VAL A 10 -6.71 -12.43 -1.84
CA VAL A 10 -7.55 -13.50 -1.30
C VAL A 10 -7.37 -13.58 0.22
N GLU A 11 -6.12 -13.56 0.68
CA GLU A 11 -5.80 -13.53 2.11
C GLU A 11 -6.41 -12.29 2.77
N VAL A 12 -6.25 -11.12 2.16
CA VAL A 12 -6.80 -9.86 2.67
C VAL A 12 -8.32 -9.91 2.77
N SER A 13 -9.00 -10.43 1.74
CA SER A 13 -10.46 -10.53 1.73
C SER A 13 -10.98 -11.54 2.75
N GLY A 14 -10.33 -12.71 2.86
CA GLY A 14 -10.69 -13.73 3.84
C GLY A 14 -10.56 -13.27 5.29
N HIS A 15 -9.51 -12.49 5.61
CA HIS A 15 -9.40 -11.86 6.93
C HIS A 15 -10.51 -10.83 7.18
N GLY A 16 -10.91 -10.07 6.15
CA GLY A 16 -12.02 -9.12 6.24
C GLY A 16 -13.35 -9.81 6.53
N GLU A 17 -13.67 -10.86 5.79
CA GLU A 17 -14.88 -11.67 5.99
C GLU A 17 -14.91 -12.35 7.36
N ALA A 18 -13.78 -12.92 7.80
CA ALA A 18 -13.67 -13.51 9.14
C ALA A 18 -13.87 -12.49 10.26
N ALA A 19 -13.54 -11.22 10.02
CA ALA A 19 -13.79 -10.11 10.93
C ALA A 19 -15.21 -9.52 10.84
N GLY A 20 -16.09 -10.10 9.99
CA GLY A 20 -17.48 -9.68 9.83
C GLY A 20 -17.68 -8.49 8.88
N PHE A 21 -16.69 -8.16 8.06
CA PHE A 21 -16.85 -7.17 6.98
C PHE A 21 -17.27 -7.86 5.68
N HIS A 22 -18.11 -7.19 4.89
CA HIS A 22 -18.38 -7.61 3.52
C HIS A 22 -17.38 -6.95 2.55
N VAL A 23 -16.79 -7.76 1.66
CA VAL A 23 -15.87 -7.28 0.63
C VAL A 23 -16.62 -7.24 -0.71
N ASP A 24 -17.13 -6.06 -1.07
CA ASP A 24 -17.93 -5.88 -2.29
C ASP A 24 -17.11 -5.89 -3.59
N ARG A 25 -15.93 -5.28 -3.55
CA ARG A 25 -15.10 -5.08 -4.75
C ARG A 25 -13.63 -4.96 -4.42
N ILE A 26 -12.81 -5.66 -5.19
CA ILE A 26 -11.36 -5.52 -5.24
C ILE A 26 -11.01 -4.74 -6.51
N GLN A 27 -10.31 -3.63 -6.38
CA GLN A 27 -9.86 -2.81 -7.52
C GLN A 27 -8.33 -2.72 -7.54
N ALA A 28 -7.72 -3.20 -8.62
CA ALA A 28 -6.29 -3.02 -8.85
C ALA A 28 -5.98 -1.56 -9.21
N LEU A 29 -5.04 -0.93 -8.50
CA LEU A 29 -4.60 0.44 -8.78
C LEU A 29 -3.16 0.53 -9.27
N GLN A 30 -2.52 -0.60 -9.58
CA GLN A 30 -1.11 -0.67 -9.98
C GLN A 30 -0.62 0.46 -10.91
N PRO A 31 -1.23 0.72 -12.09
CA PRO A 31 -0.71 1.75 -12.99
C PRO A 31 -0.79 3.16 -12.42
N HIS A 32 -1.82 3.45 -11.62
CA HIS A 32 -2.00 4.76 -11.00
C HIS A 32 -1.05 4.97 -9.82
N ASN A 33 -0.83 3.92 -9.03
CA ASN A 33 0.05 3.98 -7.87
C ASN A 33 1.53 4.07 -8.29
N ALA A 34 1.96 3.26 -9.26
CA ALA A 34 3.32 3.33 -9.82
C ALA A 34 3.64 4.74 -10.36
N ARG A 35 2.71 5.35 -11.11
CA ARG A 35 2.85 6.74 -11.58
C ARG A 35 2.99 7.73 -10.43
N THR A 36 2.17 7.61 -9.40
CA THR A 36 2.24 8.50 -8.23
C THR A 36 3.60 8.45 -7.54
N LEU A 37 4.21 7.26 -7.44
CA LEU A 37 5.53 7.10 -6.85
C LEU A 37 6.63 7.69 -7.74
N ASP A 38 6.54 7.53 -9.06
CA ASP A 38 7.46 8.18 -9.99
C ASP A 38 7.36 9.71 -9.92
N ASP A 39 6.14 10.26 -9.90
CA ASP A 39 5.89 11.71 -9.77
C ASP A 39 6.53 12.28 -8.49
N ARG A 40 6.47 11.53 -7.37
CA ARG A 40 7.14 11.92 -6.11
C ARG A 40 8.66 11.94 -6.24
N VAL A 41 9.25 10.98 -6.95
CA VAL A 41 10.70 10.96 -7.20
C VAL A 41 11.10 12.12 -8.08
N GLN A 42 10.36 12.39 -9.16
CA GLN A 42 10.63 13.52 -10.06
C GLN A 42 10.50 14.86 -9.34
N ALA A 43 9.52 14.99 -8.43
CA ALA A 43 9.35 16.19 -7.63
C ALA A 43 10.47 16.35 -6.59
N LEU A 44 10.98 15.26 -5.99
CA LEU A 44 11.97 15.34 -4.91
C LEU A 44 13.40 15.59 -5.40
N ARG A 45 13.79 15.00 -6.54
CA ARG A 45 15.17 15.06 -7.06
C ARG A 45 15.76 16.47 -7.21
N PRO A 46 15.02 17.48 -7.70
CA PRO A 46 15.53 18.84 -7.81
C PRO A 46 15.82 19.51 -6.46
N HIS A 47 15.17 19.06 -5.38
CA HIS A 47 15.30 19.63 -4.03
C HIS A 47 16.30 18.86 -3.16
N HIS A 48 17.25 18.15 -3.79
CA HIS A 48 18.31 17.42 -3.10
C HIS A 48 19.05 18.29 -2.06
N ASP A 49 19.50 19.48 -2.48
CA ASP A 49 20.32 20.37 -1.66
C ASP A 49 19.54 20.97 -0.47
N GLU A 50 18.21 20.96 -0.53
CA GLU A 50 17.33 21.33 0.58
C GLU A 50 17.02 20.12 1.49
N ALA A 51 16.87 18.93 0.91
CA ALA A 51 16.50 17.71 1.63
C ALA A 51 17.65 17.11 2.44
N VAL A 52 18.87 17.13 1.91
CA VAL A 52 20.06 16.53 2.55
C VAL A 52 20.42 17.22 3.88
N PRO A 53 20.42 18.56 4.01
CA PRO A 53 20.63 19.20 5.30
C PRO A 53 19.58 18.84 6.36
N ILE A 54 18.35 18.50 5.95
CA ILE A 54 17.24 18.16 6.86
C ILE A 54 17.36 16.72 7.37
N ALA A 55 17.67 15.78 6.49
CA ALA A 55 17.54 14.35 6.78
C ALA A 55 18.85 13.55 6.69
N ALA A 56 19.93 14.15 6.22
CA ALA A 56 21.19 13.53 5.79
C ALA A 56 21.11 12.79 4.44
N GLU A 57 22.27 12.71 3.77
CA GLU A 57 22.45 12.08 2.45
C GLU A 57 21.97 10.63 2.43
N GLU A 58 22.33 9.85 3.45
CA GLU A 58 21.96 8.44 3.55
C GLU A 58 20.45 8.24 3.58
N VAL A 59 19.71 9.13 4.25
CA VAL A 59 18.25 9.05 4.32
C VAL A 59 17.62 9.45 3.00
N TYR A 60 18.13 10.49 2.34
CA TYR A 60 17.68 10.89 1.00
C TYR A 60 17.85 9.74 0.01
N GLN A 61 19.04 9.14 -0.06
CA GLN A 61 19.31 8.03 -0.98
C GLN A 61 18.43 6.82 -0.68
N ARG A 62 18.25 6.46 0.60
CA ARG A 62 17.34 5.39 0.99
C ARG A 62 15.90 5.66 0.55
N TYR A 63 15.45 6.90 0.66
CA TYR A 63 14.09 7.29 0.25
C TYR A 63 13.91 7.21 -1.27
N ILE A 64 14.90 7.68 -2.06
CA ILE A 64 14.91 7.53 -3.52
C ILE A 64 14.90 6.04 -3.92
N THR A 65 15.75 5.21 -3.32
CA THR A 65 15.78 3.77 -3.57
C THR A 65 14.45 3.11 -3.25
N HIS A 66 13.84 3.45 -2.12
CA HIS A 66 12.55 2.89 -1.73
C HIS A 66 11.45 3.26 -2.72
N LEU A 67 11.29 4.54 -3.06
CA LEU A 67 10.24 5.00 -3.98
C LEU A 67 10.38 4.41 -5.39
N THR A 68 11.60 4.41 -5.93
CA THR A 68 11.87 3.86 -7.26
C THR A 68 11.72 2.34 -7.29
N GLY A 69 12.17 1.63 -6.25
CA GLY A 69 11.95 0.20 -6.08
C GLY A 69 10.46 -0.16 -6.00
N SER A 70 9.69 0.55 -5.19
CA SER A 70 8.23 0.34 -5.07
C SER A 70 7.50 0.63 -6.38
N ALA A 71 7.85 1.69 -7.11
CA ALA A 71 7.28 1.97 -8.43
C ALA A 71 7.53 0.82 -9.43
N GLY A 72 8.74 0.24 -9.42
CA GLY A 72 9.08 -0.91 -10.27
C GLY A 72 8.33 -2.19 -9.92
N HIS A 73 8.17 -2.51 -8.63
CA HIS A 73 7.42 -3.69 -8.19
C HIS A 73 5.92 -3.58 -8.48
N ILE A 74 5.35 -2.39 -8.31
CA ILE A 74 3.94 -2.14 -8.61
C ILE A 74 3.70 -2.14 -10.13
N GLY A 75 4.57 -1.48 -10.90
CA GLY A 75 4.44 -1.42 -12.36
C GLY A 75 4.64 -2.77 -13.06
N SER A 76 5.34 -3.71 -12.44
CA SER A 76 5.59 -5.05 -13.00
C SER A 76 4.53 -6.10 -12.66
N GLY A 77 3.52 -5.76 -11.85
CA GLY A 77 2.53 -6.76 -11.42
C GLY A 77 2.85 -7.48 -10.13
N HIS A 78 4.04 -7.29 -9.55
CA HIS A 78 4.50 -8.05 -8.39
C HIS A 78 3.76 -7.67 -7.09
N ILE A 79 3.32 -6.41 -6.98
CA ILE A 79 2.59 -5.89 -5.81
C ILE A 79 1.42 -5.05 -6.30
N ASP A 80 0.22 -5.26 -5.76
CA ASP A 80 -0.95 -4.41 -6.02
C ASP A 80 -1.26 -3.49 -4.83
N ALA A 81 -1.85 -2.34 -5.14
CA ALA A 81 -2.42 -1.42 -4.18
C ALA A 81 -3.94 -1.46 -4.34
N ILE A 82 -4.63 -2.08 -3.39
CA ILE A 82 -6.06 -2.34 -3.46
C ILE A 82 -6.75 -1.48 -2.39
N PRO A 83 -7.66 -0.55 -2.75
CA PRO A 83 -8.49 0.12 -1.78
C PRO A 83 -9.55 -0.87 -1.29
N LEU A 84 -9.67 -1.02 0.03
CA LEU A 84 -10.74 -1.81 0.65
C LEU A 84 -11.80 -0.86 1.18
N THR A 85 -13.05 -1.09 0.82
CA THR A 85 -14.20 -0.43 1.43
C THR A 85 -14.96 -1.49 2.22
N PRO A 86 -14.77 -1.58 3.55
CA PRO A 86 -15.54 -2.51 4.36
C PRO A 86 -16.99 -2.03 4.48
N GLY A 87 -17.93 -2.83 3.97
CA GLY A 87 -19.34 -2.69 4.30
C GLY A 87 -19.61 -3.35 5.65
N GLN A 88 -20.14 -2.60 6.62
CA GLN A 88 -20.86 -3.19 7.74
C GLN A 88 -22.33 -3.06 7.42
N ASP A 89 -22.93 -4.13 6.88
CA ASP A 89 -24.38 -4.21 6.87
C ASP A 89 -24.84 -4.15 8.33
N GLY A 90 -25.59 -3.10 8.67
CA GLY A 90 -26.07 -2.89 10.02
C GLY A 90 -26.80 -4.14 10.53
N ILE A 91 -26.54 -4.46 11.80
CA ILE A 91 -27.24 -5.39 12.70
C ILE A 91 -27.07 -6.90 12.46
N GLY A 92 -25.93 -7.43 12.88
CA GLY A 92 -25.80 -8.80 13.40
C GLY A 92 -25.53 -8.78 14.90
N SER A 93 -26.56 -8.56 15.72
CA SER A 93 -26.48 -8.84 17.15
C SER A 93 -26.15 -10.33 17.33
N VAL A 94 -24.92 -10.64 17.73
CA VAL A 94 -24.64 -11.93 18.37
C VAL A 94 -25.39 -11.92 19.69
N CYS A 95 -26.55 -12.58 19.72
CA CYS A 95 -27.13 -13.06 20.96
C CYS A 95 -26.25 -14.20 21.48
N PRO A 96 -25.72 -14.17 22.71
CA PRO A 96 -25.09 -15.33 23.29
C PRO A 96 -26.18 -16.29 23.79
N GLY A 97 -26.15 -17.52 23.29
CA GLY A 97 -26.92 -18.64 23.82
C GLY A 97 -27.14 -19.70 22.75
N GLU A 98 -26.32 -20.75 22.74
CA GLU A 98 -26.62 -22.05 23.38
C GLU A 98 -25.31 -22.69 23.88
#